data_AF-A0A9W3JJ12-F1
#
_entry.id   AF-A0A9W3JJ12-F1
#
_cell.length_a   1.000
_cell.length_b   1.000
_cell.length_c   1.000
_cell.angle_alpha   90.00
_cell.angle_beta   90.00
_cell.angle_gamma   90.00
#
_symmetry.space_group_name_H-M   'P 1'
#
loop_
_entity.id
_entity.type
_entity.pdbx_description
1 polymer ?
#
loop_
_entity_poly.entity_id
_entity_poly.type
_entity_poly.pdbx_seq_one_letter_code
_entity_poly.pdbx_strand_id
1 'polypeptide(L)'
;MWNIKEEDLEAFRMTCRRRLSLEGATGFMLGTIFYTSLFMVIIFIGGIDYYTTLFDKVIVRIELVLYGLQVMFLILYLFPKARYKFQKLQTLVILLYAFQLGTIGCTLFVLSGMIEHSIDLNTRVYVGLLVLGGIIVHIVTTVDTFKQASEGAFSSGDKSDSFFSKTKGHVIQGAVIYVLILLVLIYINNNYSLNTMFGYVMCNVVMYAVAIGAAEFQLLAYCRFKFKSFNMSWEENERMRKRNTKSKTKSK
;
A
#
# COMPACT_ATOMS: atom_id res chain seq x y z
N MET A 1 23.90 -3.44 -5.54
CA MET A 1 22.77 -4.35 -5.86
C MET A 1 22.77 -5.44 -4.80
N TRP A 2 21.66 -5.66 -4.07
CA TRP A 2 21.59 -6.64 -2.98
C TRP A 2 21.80 -8.08 -3.50
N ASN A 3 22.66 -8.85 -2.84
CA ASN A 3 22.96 -10.24 -3.23
C ASN A 3 21.97 -11.23 -2.61
N ILE A 4 20.68 -11.10 -2.97
CA ILE A 4 19.62 -11.96 -2.45
C ILE A 4 19.62 -13.29 -3.21
N LYS A 5 19.73 -14.40 -2.48
CA LYS A 5 19.62 -15.77 -3.02
C LYS A 5 18.20 -16.31 -2.83
N GLU A 6 17.82 -17.29 -3.66
CA GLU A 6 16.47 -17.87 -3.61
C GLU A 6 16.24 -18.75 -2.37
N GLU A 7 17.29 -19.43 -1.89
CA GLU A 7 17.30 -20.26 -0.67
C GLU A 7 16.98 -19.47 0.60
N ASP A 8 17.38 -18.19 0.62
CA ASP A 8 17.17 -17.25 1.73
C ASP A 8 15.74 -16.70 1.80
N LEU A 9 14.85 -17.10 0.88
CA LEU A 9 13.51 -16.55 0.73
C LEU A 9 12.40 -17.58 0.96
N GLU A 10 12.70 -18.75 1.52
CA GLU A 10 11.70 -19.81 1.65
C GLU A 10 10.50 -19.40 2.54
N ALA A 11 10.74 -18.80 3.70
CA ALA A 11 9.69 -18.32 4.58
C ALA A 11 8.90 -17.17 3.93
N PHE A 12 9.58 -16.28 3.20
CA PHE A 12 8.91 -15.24 2.43
C PHE A 12 8.04 -15.84 1.31
N ARG A 13 8.51 -16.85 0.60
CA ARG A 13 7.74 -17.55 -0.44
C ARG A 13 6.48 -18.20 0.13
N MET A 14 6.56 -18.79 1.33
CA MET A 14 5.39 -19.33 2.04
C MET A 14 4.39 -18.23 2.40
N THR A 15 4.89 -17.08 2.84
CA THR A 15 4.09 -15.87 3.08
C THR A 15 3.40 -15.39 1.80
N CYS A 16 4.12 -15.38 0.67
CA CYS A 16 3.57 -15.02 -0.64
C CYS A 16 2.49 -16.00 -1.12
N ARG A 17 2.60 -17.29 -0.78
CA ARG A 17 1.57 -18.28 -1.13
C ARG A 17 0.30 -18.14 -0.29
N ARG A 18 0.40 -17.55 0.90
CA ARG A 18 -0.75 -17.31 1.80
C ARG A 18 -1.31 -15.90 1.61
N ARG A 19 -0.68 -14.90 2.22
CA ARG A 19 -1.22 -13.54 2.34
C ARG A 19 -1.02 -12.71 1.07
N LEU A 20 0.13 -12.85 0.38
CA LEU A 20 0.42 -12.12 -0.87
C LEU A 20 0.12 -12.98 -2.11
N SER A 21 -0.84 -13.90 -1.99
CA SER A 21 -1.23 -14.78 -3.08
C SER A 21 -1.89 -13.98 -4.19
N LEU A 22 -2.01 -14.58 -5.38
CA LEU A 22 -2.69 -13.93 -6.51
C LEU A 22 -4.16 -13.57 -6.20
N GLU A 23 -4.80 -14.39 -5.36
CA GLU A 23 -6.15 -14.16 -4.85
C GLU A 23 -6.16 -13.08 -3.76
N GLY A 24 -5.21 -13.12 -2.82
CA GLY A 24 -5.03 -12.07 -1.80
C GLY A 24 -4.74 -10.70 -2.40
N ALA A 25 -3.95 -10.65 -3.47
CA ALA A 25 -3.70 -9.45 -4.26
C ALA A 25 -4.98 -8.85 -4.85
N THR A 26 -5.86 -9.68 -5.43
CA THR A 26 -7.17 -9.22 -5.92
C THR A 26 -8.05 -8.74 -4.76
N GLY A 27 -8.00 -9.40 -3.61
CA GLY A 27 -8.69 -8.94 -2.40
C GLY A 27 -8.22 -7.56 -1.95
N PHE A 28 -6.90 -7.33 -1.92
CA PHE A 28 -6.32 -6.01 -1.64
C PHE A 28 -6.75 -4.96 -2.67
N MET A 29 -6.77 -5.31 -3.96
CA MET A 29 -7.27 -4.42 -5.01
C MET A 29 -8.74 -4.04 -4.80
N LEU A 30 -9.60 -5.00 -4.47
CA LEU A 30 -11.02 -4.74 -4.18
C LEU A 30 -11.19 -3.82 -2.97
N GLY A 31 -10.49 -4.10 -1.88
CA GLY A 31 -10.55 -3.26 -0.67
C GLY A 31 -10.04 -1.84 -0.93
N THR A 32 -8.98 -1.70 -1.72
CA THR A 32 -8.45 -0.39 -2.11
C THR A 32 -9.41 0.37 -3.02
N ILE A 33 -10.06 -0.29 -3.99
CA ILE A 33 -11.10 0.35 -4.81
C ILE A 33 -12.20 0.85 -3.89
N PHE A 34 -12.72 0.02 -2.99
CA PHE A 34 -13.77 0.45 -2.07
C PHE A 34 -13.38 1.70 -1.27
N TYR A 35 -12.18 1.72 -0.69
CA TYR A 35 -11.68 2.87 0.07
C TYR A 35 -11.46 4.11 -0.80
N THR A 36 -10.79 3.97 -1.94
CA THR A 36 -10.52 5.10 -2.86
C THR A 36 -11.81 5.65 -3.48
N SER A 37 -12.81 4.80 -3.76
CA SER A 37 -14.12 5.22 -4.24
C SER A 37 -14.82 6.17 -3.27
N LEU A 38 -14.69 5.99 -1.95
CA LEU A 38 -15.28 6.89 -0.96
C LEU A 38 -14.78 8.33 -1.15
N PHE A 39 -13.49 8.49 -1.42
CA PHE A 39 -12.88 9.80 -1.65
C PHE A 39 -13.11 10.32 -3.06
N MET A 40 -13.16 9.43 -4.06
CA MET A 40 -13.49 9.79 -5.43
C MET A 40 -14.90 10.37 -5.55
N VAL A 41 -15.88 9.85 -4.80
CA VAL A 41 -17.22 10.43 -4.74
C VAL A 41 -17.16 11.90 -4.32
N ILE A 42 -16.33 12.23 -3.33
CA ILE A 42 -16.19 13.61 -2.87
C ILE A 42 -15.54 14.49 -3.95
N ILE A 43 -14.50 13.98 -4.62
CA ILE A 43 -13.84 14.68 -5.74
C ILE A 43 -14.81 14.92 -6.91
N PHE A 44 -15.65 13.93 -7.23
CA PHE A 44 -16.65 14.05 -8.30
C PHE A 44 -17.79 15.00 -7.95
N ILE A 45 -18.28 15.00 -6.70
CA ILE A 45 -19.32 15.93 -6.24
C ILE A 45 -18.84 17.38 -6.32
N GLY A 46 -17.58 17.64 -5.95
CA GLY A 46 -17.00 18.98 -6.10
C GLY A 46 -17.01 19.44 -7.56
N GLY A 47 -16.71 18.53 -8.50
CA GLY A 47 -16.60 18.87 -9.92
C GLY A 47 -15.28 19.59 -10.24
N ILE A 48 -14.85 19.52 -11.50
CA ILE A 48 -13.52 20.05 -11.90
C ILE A 48 -13.42 21.56 -11.69
N ASP A 49 -14.52 22.30 -11.87
CA ASP A 49 -14.57 23.75 -11.76
C ASP A 49 -14.48 24.28 -10.33
N TYR A 50 -14.66 23.40 -9.34
CA TYR A 50 -14.49 23.72 -7.92
C TYR A 50 -13.04 23.96 -7.53
N TYR A 51 -12.11 23.30 -8.22
CA TYR A 51 -10.69 23.41 -7.96
C TYR A 51 -10.14 24.64 -8.68
N THR A 52 -9.91 25.72 -7.94
CA THR A 52 -9.56 27.01 -8.53
C THR A 52 -8.07 27.13 -8.86
N THR A 53 -7.20 26.50 -8.08
CA THR A 53 -5.75 26.59 -8.28
C THR A 53 -5.24 25.58 -9.30
N LEU A 54 -4.17 25.92 -10.02
CA LEU A 54 -3.51 24.99 -10.95
C LEU A 54 -3.02 23.73 -10.23
N PHE A 55 -2.51 23.89 -9.02
CA PHE A 55 -2.02 22.79 -8.19
C PHE A 55 -3.14 21.79 -7.86
N ASP A 56 -4.30 22.27 -7.41
CA ASP A 56 -5.45 21.42 -7.09
C ASP A 56 -5.96 20.69 -8.34
N LYS A 57 -6.08 21.39 -9.48
CA LYS A 57 -6.48 20.78 -10.77
C LYS A 57 -5.53 19.67 -11.22
N VAL A 58 -4.21 19.87 -11.05
CA VAL A 58 -3.20 18.88 -11.41
C VAL A 58 -3.33 17.64 -10.52
N ILE A 59 -3.45 17.82 -9.21
CA ILE A 59 -3.62 16.72 -8.26
C ILE A 59 -4.88 15.92 -8.58
N VAL A 60 -6.02 16.58 -8.78
CA VAL A 60 -7.29 15.92 -9.10
C VAL A 60 -7.18 15.12 -10.41
N ARG A 61 -6.55 15.68 -11.45
CA ARG A 61 -6.33 14.96 -12.71
C ARG A 61 -5.45 13.71 -12.51
N ILE A 62 -4.39 13.81 -11.70
CA ILE A 62 -3.53 12.67 -11.38
C ILE A 62 -4.35 11.59 -10.66
N GLU A 63 -5.12 11.96 -9.63
CA GLU A 63 -5.95 11.00 -8.88
C GLU A 63 -6.99 10.32 -9.78
N LEU A 64 -7.65 11.06 -10.66
CA LEU A 64 -8.62 10.50 -11.62
C LEU A 64 -7.96 9.51 -12.58
N VAL A 65 -6.76 9.81 -13.08
CA VAL A 65 -6.00 8.90 -13.95
C VAL A 65 -5.59 7.65 -13.18
N LEU A 66 -5.06 7.80 -11.96
CA LEU A 66 -4.67 6.68 -11.11
C LEU A 66 -5.87 5.77 -10.80
N TYR A 67 -7.01 6.35 -10.44
CA TYR A 67 -8.24 5.61 -10.17
C TYR A 67 -8.79 4.90 -11.41
N GLY A 68 -8.77 5.56 -12.57
CA GLY A 68 -9.14 4.94 -13.84
C GLY A 68 -8.26 3.72 -14.17
N LEU A 69 -6.95 3.85 -13.96
CA LEU A 69 -6.01 2.73 -14.08
C LEU A 69 -6.31 1.61 -13.09
N GLN A 70 -6.63 1.94 -11.84
CA GLN A 70 -7.04 0.94 -10.85
C GLN A 70 -8.26 0.16 -11.35
N VAL A 71 -9.37 0.84 -11.69
CA VAL A 71 -10.60 0.19 -12.17
C VAL A 71 -10.31 -0.71 -13.39
N MET A 72 -9.56 -0.22 -14.37
CA MET A 72 -9.16 -0.98 -15.54
C MET A 72 -8.40 -2.27 -15.16
N PHE A 73 -7.39 -2.17 -14.29
CA PHE A 73 -6.63 -3.34 -13.86
C PHE A 73 -7.44 -4.29 -12.98
N LEU A 74 -8.35 -3.79 -12.15
CA LEU A 74 -9.26 -4.66 -11.39
C LEU A 74 -10.07 -5.53 -12.34
N ILE A 75 -10.69 -4.94 -13.37
CA ILE A 75 -11.48 -5.69 -14.36
C ILE A 75 -10.63 -6.77 -15.03
N LEU A 76 -9.39 -6.44 -15.42
CA LEU A 76 -8.45 -7.42 -15.99
C LEU A 76 -8.17 -8.59 -15.02
N TYR A 77 -7.94 -8.29 -13.75
CA TYR A 77 -7.56 -9.29 -12.74
C TYR A 77 -8.75 -9.99 -12.06
N LEU A 78 -9.99 -9.62 -12.35
CA LEU A 78 -11.16 -10.43 -11.97
C LEU A 78 -11.15 -11.79 -12.69
N PHE A 79 -10.55 -11.88 -13.89
CA PHE A 79 -10.41 -13.13 -14.62
C PHE A 79 -9.30 -14.01 -14.04
N PRO A 80 -9.59 -15.23 -13.54
CA PRO A 80 -8.60 -16.09 -12.91
C PRO A 80 -7.39 -16.38 -13.82
N LYS A 81 -7.63 -16.73 -15.08
CA LYS A 81 -6.54 -17.03 -16.03
C LYS A 81 -5.62 -15.82 -16.28
N ALA A 82 -6.17 -14.60 -16.29
CA ALA A 82 -5.39 -13.38 -16.49
C ALA A 82 -4.44 -13.13 -15.31
N ARG A 83 -4.90 -13.33 -14.06
CA ARG A 83 -4.05 -13.23 -12.86
C ARG A 83 -2.81 -14.10 -12.97
N TYR A 84 -2.99 -15.36 -13.35
CA TYR A 84 -1.88 -16.31 -13.44
C TYR A 84 -0.99 -16.09 -14.67
N LYS A 85 -1.53 -15.50 -15.75
CA LYS A 85 -0.74 -15.13 -16.93
C LYS A 85 0.11 -13.88 -16.70
N PHE A 86 -0.43 -12.89 -16.00
CA PHE A 86 0.17 -11.55 -15.85
C PHE A 86 0.68 -11.26 -14.43
N GLN A 87 1.19 -12.27 -13.73
CA GLN A 87 1.59 -12.18 -12.31
C GLN A 87 2.65 -11.12 -12.01
N LYS A 88 3.60 -10.93 -12.92
CA LYS A 88 4.65 -9.91 -12.81
C LYS A 88 4.04 -8.51 -12.90
N LEU A 89 3.18 -8.28 -13.89
CA LEU A 89 2.45 -7.03 -14.01
C LEU A 89 1.55 -6.80 -12.79
N GLN A 90 0.90 -7.84 -12.26
CA GLN A 90 0.04 -7.73 -11.08
C GLN A 90 0.82 -7.18 -9.88
N THR A 91 2.08 -7.57 -9.69
CA THR A 91 2.89 -7.02 -8.59
C THR A 91 3.18 -5.53 -8.74
N LEU A 92 3.36 -5.03 -9.96
CA LEU A 92 3.50 -3.60 -10.22
C LEU A 92 2.17 -2.86 -9.99
N VAL A 93 1.06 -3.48 -10.39
CA VAL A 93 -0.29 -2.94 -10.16
C VAL A 93 -0.58 -2.86 -8.66
N ILE A 94 -0.22 -3.86 -7.86
CA ILE A 94 -0.39 -3.79 -6.39
C ILE A 94 0.40 -2.61 -5.80
N LEU A 95 1.58 -2.29 -6.33
CA LEU A 95 2.35 -1.11 -5.89
C LEU A 95 1.64 0.19 -6.25
N LEU A 96 1.07 0.30 -7.46
CA LEU A 96 0.22 1.44 -7.85
C LEU A 96 -0.97 1.61 -6.90
N TYR A 97 -1.61 0.49 -6.56
CA TYR A 97 -2.72 0.46 -5.62
C TYR A 97 -2.31 0.90 -4.22
N ALA A 98 -1.18 0.41 -3.71
CA ALA A 98 -0.65 0.80 -2.41
C ALA A 98 -0.28 2.29 -2.40
N PHE A 99 0.34 2.81 -3.46
CA PHE A 99 0.65 4.23 -3.57
C PHE A 99 -0.61 5.08 -3.45
N GLN A 100 -1.63 4.82 -4.26
CA GLN A 100 -2.86 5.60 -4.23
C GLN A 100 -3.65 5.42 -2.93
N LEU A 101 -3.68 4.22 -2.36
CA LEU A 101 -4.29 3.97 -1.05
C LEU A 101 -3.64 4.81 0.05
N GLY A 102 -2.31 4.96 0.00
CA GLY A 102 -1.56 5.75 0.96
C GLY A 102 -1.72 7.26 0.78
N THR A 103 -1.91 7.75 -0.45
CA THR A 103 -1.91 9.19 -0.73
C THR A 103 -3.28 9.84 -0.83
N ILE A 104 -4.33 9.10 -1.21
CA ILE A 104 -5.66 9.67 -1.51
C ILE A 104 -6.27 10.45 -0.34
N GLY A 105 -6.07 9.98 0.90
CA GLY A 105 -6.55 10.67 2.10
C GLY A 105 -5.86 12.02 2.32
N CYS A 106 -4.55 12.10 2.05
CA CYS A 106 -3.80 13.35 2.13
C CYS A 106 -4.20 14.32 1.01
N THR A 107 -4.47 13.81 -0.19
CA THR A 107 -4.95 14.61 -1.32
C THR A 107 -6.20 15.41 -0.92
N LEU A 108 -7.15 14.80 -0.21
CA LEU A 108 -8.34 15.53 0.25
C LEU A 108 -8.07 16.66 1.24
N PHE A 109 -7.10 16.48 2.14
CA PHE A 109 -6.72 17.53 3.09
C PHE A 109 -5.91 18.66 2.44
N VAL A 110 -5.35 18.43 1.26
CA VAL A 110 -4.62 19.46 0.50
C VAL A 110 -5.57 20.25 -0.41
N LEU A 111 -6.61 19.62 -0.95
CA LEU A 111 -7.57 20.25 -1.84
C LEU A 111 -8.41 21.29 -1.08
N SER A 112 -8.00 22.55 -1.25
CA SER A 112 -8.38 23.72 -0.45
C SER A 112 -9.86 24.11 -0.43
N GLY A 113 -10.72 23.42 -1.19
CA GLY A 113 -12.14 23.74 -1.26
C GLY A 113 -13.02 22.97 -0.29
N MET A 114 -12.68 21.75 0.12
CA MET A 114 -13.70 20.85 0.71
C MET A 114 -14.03 21.06 2.19
N ILE A 115 -13.25 21.88 2.88
CA ILE A 115 -13.51 22.30 4.27
C ILE A 115 -13.83 23.79 4.16
N GLU A 116 -14.92 24.25 4.78
CA GLU A 116 -15.54 25.59 4.67
C GLU A 116 -14.60 26.80 4.95
N HIS A 117 -13.31 26.57 5.15
CA HIS A 117 -12.28 27.56 5.34
C HIS A 117 -11.16 27.32 4.34
N SER A 118 -10.74 28.38 3.64
CA SER A 118 -9.50 28.37 2.87
C SER A 118 -8.38 27.78 3.73
N ILE A 119 -7.88 26.62 3.36
CA ILE A 119 -6.81 25.95 4.11
C ILE A 119 -5.60 26.90 4.14
N ASP A 120 -5.27 27.40 5.34
CA ASP A 120 -4.12 28.29 5.51
C ASP A 120 -2.83 27.58 5.07
N LEU A 121 -1.87 28.38 4.59
CA LEU A 121 -0.59 27.88 4.06
C LEU A 121 0.10 26.94 5.06
N ASN A 122 0.00 27.23 6.36
CA ASN A 122 0.60 26.44 7.43
C ASN A 122 0.07 24.99 7.45
N THR A 123 -1.23 24.80 7.24
CA THR A 123 -1.85 23.46 7.21
C THR A 123 -1.38 22.66 6.02
N ARG A 124 -1.30 23.31 4.86
CA ARG A 124 -0.75 22.68 3.66
C ARG A 124 0.71 22.26 3.87
N VAL A 125 1.50 23.07 4.56
CA VAL A 125 2.88 22.74 4.94
C VAL A 125 2.90 21.51 5.87
N TYR A 126 2.08 21.47 6.92
CA TYR A 126 2.04 20.31 7.82
C TYR A 126 1.58 19.03 7.13
N VAL A 127 0.59 19.10 6.23
CA VAL A 127 0.18 17.95 5.42
C VAL A 127 1.29 17.52 4.47
N GLY A 128 2.00 18.46 3.84
CA GLY A 128 3.19 18.17 3.05
C GLY A 128 4.28 17.47 3.85
N LEU A 129 4.51 17.89 5.09
CA LEU A 129 5.44 17.24 6.02
C LEU A 129 4.98 15.82 6.41
N LEU A 130 3.68 15.61 6.66
CA LEU A 130 3.13 14.28 6.94
C LEU A 130 3.39 13.31 5.77
N VAL A 131 3.18 13.77 4.52
CA VAL A 131 3.47 12.98 3.32
C VAL A 131 4.98 12.71 3.19
N LEU A 132 5.82 13.72 3.42
CA LEU A 132 7.27 13.55 3.39
C LEU A 132 7.75 12.52 4.41
N GLY A 133 7.21 12.54 5.63
CA GLY A 133 7.49 11.53 6.65
C GLY A 133 7.08 10.13 6.20
N GLY A 134 5.92 9.98 5.55
CA GLY A 134 5.47 8.71 4.97
C GLY A 134 6.43 8.18 3.89
N ILE A 135 6.94 9.07 3.02
CA ILE A 135 7.94 8.73 2.00
C ILE A 135 9.25 8.25 2.66
N ILE A 136 9.75 8.96 3.69
CA ILE A 136 10.96 8.58 4.42
C ILE A 136 10.77 7.20 5.08
N VAL A 137 9.65 6.98 5.77
CA VAL A 137 9.30 5.68 6.38
C VAL A 137 9.28 4.58 5.33
N HIS A 138 8.66 4.82 4.17
CA HIS A 138 8.64 3.84 3.08
C HIS A 138 10.06 3.50 2.61
N ILE A 139 10.90 4.50 2.35
CA ILE A 139 12.29 4.27 1.90
C ILE A 139 13.07 3.44 2.92
N VAL A 140 13.02 3.81 4.20
CA VAL A 140 13.76 3.10 5.25
C VAL A 140 13.25 1.67 5.41
N THR A 141 11.93 1.47 5.42
CA THR A 141 11.33 0.12 5.55
C THR A 141 11.63 -0.76 4.34
N THR A 142 11.70 -0.20 3.14
CA THR A 142 12.12 -0.91 1.93
C THR A 142 13.59 -1.31 2.00
N VAL A 143 14.49 -0.37 2.32
CA VAL A 143 15.93 -0.67 2.47
C VAL A 143 16.14 -1.78 3.50
N ASP A 144 15.51 -1.67 4.66
CA ASP A 144 15.60 -2.68 5.72
C ASP A 144 15.04 -4.04 5.27
N THR A 145 13.92 -4.07 4.53
CA THR A 145 13.34 -5.31 3.99
C THR A 145 14.28 -6.01 3.00
N PHE A 146 14.89 -5.26 2.09
CA PHE A 146 15.85 -5.83 1.12
C PHE A 146 17.15 -6.25 1.80
N LYS A 147 17.60 -5.52 2.82
CA LYS A 147 18.74 -5.91 3.64
C LYS A 147 18.50 -7.24 4.35
N GLN A 148 17.37 -7.36 5.06
CA GLN A 148 16.94 -8.61 5.70
C GLN A 148 16.92 -9.78 4.71
N ALA A 149 16.35 -9.56 3.51
CA ALA A 149 16.31 -10.58 2.47
C ALA A 149 17.71 -11.02 2.01
N SER A 150 18.68 -10.11 1.98
CA SER A 150 20.06 -10.40 1.59
C SER A 150 20.89 -11.09 2.68
N GLU A 151 20.46 -10.96 3.94
CA GLU A 151 21.13 -11.52 5.11
C GLU A 151 20.56 -12.89 5.52
N GLY A 152 19.60 -13.43 4.76
CA GLY A 152 19.02 -14.76 5.05
C GLY A 152 17.88 -14.75 6.08
N ALA A 153 17.39 -13.58 6.48
CA ALA A 153 16.36 -13.43 7.52
C ALA A 153 15.02 -14.11 7.17
N PHE A 154 14.76 -14.37 5.88
CA PHE A 154 13.54 -15.05 5.42
C PHE A 154 13.76 -16.52 5.05
N SER A 155 14.85 -17.13 5.52
CA SER A 155 15.06 -18.57 5.43
C SER A 155 14.13 -19.32 6.39
N SER A 156 13.93 -20.61 6.14
CA SER A 156 13.00 -21.50 6.86
C SER A 156 13.58 -22.16 8.12
N GLY A 157 14.83 -21.82 8.50
CA GLY A 157 15.51 -22.36 9.69
C GLY A 157 15.38 -21.47 10.93
N ASP A 158 16.12 -21.79 12.00
CA ASP A 158 16.13 -21.09 13.30
C ASP A 158 16.49 -19.58 13.24
N LYS A 159 16.99 -19.12 12.08
CA LYS A 159 17.31 -17.72 11.78
C LYS A 159 16.16 -16.95 11.11
N SER A 160 14.96 -17.55 11.00
CA SER A 160 13.80 -16.87 10.43
C SER A 160 13.39 -15.70 11.33
N ASP A 161 13.71 -14.48 10.92
CA ASP A 161 13.29 -13.28 11.61
C ASP A 161 11.91 -12.83 11.10
N SER A 162 11.15 -12.19 11.98
CA SER A 162 9.88 -11.54 11.61
C SER A 162 10.13 -10.44 10.58
N PHE A 163 9.20 -10.23 9.65
CA PHE A 163 9.20 -9.07 8.75
C PHE A 163 9.42 -7.74 9.50
N PHE A 164 8.96 -7.66 10.75
CA PHE A 164 9.21 -6.55 11.65
C PHE A 164 10.56 -6.71 12.37
N SER A 165 11.61 -6.13 11.79
CA SER A 165 12.92 -6.00 12.43
C SER A 165 12.88 -4.98 13.57
N LYS A 166 13.93 -4.99 14.41
CA LYS A 166 14.18 -3.93 15.39
C LYS A 166 14.24 -2.55 14.73
N THR A 167 14.87 -2.45 13.56
CA THR A 167 14.92 -1.21 12.75
C THR A 167 13.52 -0.69 12.46
N LYS A 168 12.61 -1.55 11.96
CA LYS A 168 11.23 -1.16 11.68
C LYS A 168 10.47 -0.76 12.94
N GLY A 169 10.72 -1.44 14.06
CA GLY A 169 10.17 -1.04 15.36
C GLY A 169 10.54 0.40 15.74
N HIS A 170 11.82 0.75 15.64
CA HIS A 170 12.29 2.12 15.91
C HIS A 170 11.75 3.15 14.92
N VAL A 171 11.66 2.80 13.63
CA VAL A 171 11.06 3.67 12.60
C VAL A 171 9.58 3.92 12.89
N ILE A 172 8.82 2.89 13.28
CA ILE A 172 7.40 3.03 13.66
C ILE A 172 7.27 3.94 14.87
N GLN A 173 8.08 3.75 15.92
CA GLN A 173 8.05 4.60 17.11
C GLN A 173 8.35 6.06 16.78
N GLY A 174 9.39 6.32 15.98
CA GLY A 174 9.74 7.67 15.53
C GLY A 174 8.63 8.29 14.67
N ALA A 175 8.05 7.52 13.75
CA ALA A 175 6.95 7.96 12.90
C ALA A 175 5.71 8.32 13.70
N VAL A 176 5.35 7.53 14.73
CA VAL A 176 4.21 7.82 15.61
C VAL A 176 4.42 9.16 16.32
N ILE A 177 5.60 9.39 16.91
CA ILE A 177 5.90 10.67 17.59
C ILE A 177 5.83 11.83 16.59
N TYR A 178 6.45 11.67 15.41
CA TYR A 178 6.45 12.69 14.36
C TYR A 178 5.04 13.07 13.90
N VAL A 179 4.20 12.07 13.60
CA VAL A 179 2.82 12.27 13.17
C VAL A 179 2.00 12.93 14.27
N LEU A 180 2.14 12.48 15.52
CA LEU A 180 1.40 13.08 16.65
C LEU A 180 1.75 14.57 16.83
N ILE A 181 3.03 14.93 16.75
CA ILE A 181 3.45 16.34 16.85
C ILE A 181 2.80 17.17 15.73
N LEU A 182 2.85 16.71 14.48
CA LEU A 182 2.27 17.44 13.36
C LEU A 182 0.73 17.53 13.45
N LEU A 183 0.05 16.49 13.91
CA LEU A 183 -1.39 16.52 14.12
C LEU A 183 -1.79 17.49 15.24
N VAL A 184 -1.03 17.57 16.33
CA VAL A 184 -1.24 18.58 17.38
C VAL A 184 -1.04 19.99 16.85
N LEU A 185 -0.01 20.22 16.03
CA LEU A 185 0.22 21.52 15.40
C LEU A 185 -0.92 21.92 14.44
N ILE A 186 -1.43 20.98 13.63
CA ILE A 186 -2.60 21.20 12.77
C ILE A 186 -3.82 21.58 13.62
N TYR A 187 -4.07 20.84 14.70
CA TYR A 187 -5.18 21.09 15.60
C TYR A 187 -5.13 22.50 16.22
N ILE A 188 -3.99 22.87 16.82
CA ILE A 188 -3.82 24.15 17.50
C ILE A 188 -3.91 25.32 16.51
N ASN A 189 -3.23 25.24 15.37
CA ASN A 189 -3.13 26.38 14.45
C ASN A 189 -4.42 26.64 13.66
N ASN A 190 -5.29 25.64 13.50
CA ASN A 190 -6.52 25.78 12.73
C ASN A 190 -7.79 25.74 13.57
N ASN A 191 -7.67 25.47 14.86
CA ASN A 191 -8.79 25.28 15.77
C ASN A 191 -9.84 24.28 15.21
N TYR A 192 -9.36 23.21 14.58
CA TYR A 192 -10.22 22.21 13.96
C TYR A 192 -11.03 21.42 14.98
N SER A 193 -12.25 21.04 14.60
CA SER A 193 -13.08 20.16 15.43
C SER A 193 -12.43 18.79 15.62
N LEU A 194 -12.79 18.09 16.70
CA LEU A 194 -12.36 16.71 16.92
C LEU A 194 -12.78 15.77 15.77
N ASN A 195 -13.93 16.02 15.14
CA ASN A 195 -14.38 15.24 13.98
C ASN A 195 -13.44 15.43 12.77
N THR A 196 -13.02 16.66 12.51
CA THR A 196 -12.05 16.96 11.45
C THR A 196 -10.71 16.30 11.75
N MET A 197 -10.22 16.42 12.98
CA MET A 197 -8.96 15.79 13.41
C MET A 197 -9.01 14.27 13.37
N PHE A 198 -10.16 13.66 13.65
CA PHE A 198 -10.35 12.23 13.51
C PHE A 198 -10.09 11.77 12.06
N GLY A 199 -10.57 12.53 11.08
CA GLY A 199 -10.25 12.28 9.66
C GLY A 199 -8.75 12.31 9.38
N TYR A 200 -8.04 13.32 9.88
CA TYR A 200 -6.58 13.42 9.75
C TYR A 200 -5.86 12.23 10.37
N VAL A 201 -6.23 11.83 11.59
CA VAL A 201 -5.67 10.65 12.27
C VAL A 201 -5.88 9.39 11.42
N MET A 202 -7.12 9.13 10.99
CA MET A 202 -7.47 7.92 10.25
C MET A 202 -6.71 7.80 8.92
N CYS A 203 -6.61 8.89 8.15
CA CYS A 203 -5.89 8.86 6.88
C CYS A 203 -4.38 8.69 7.09
N ASN A 204 -3.81 9.28 8.15
CA ASN A 204 -2.39 9.10 8.45
C ASN A 204 -2.08 7.67 8.93
N VAL A 205 -2.96 7.06 9.72
CA VAL A 205 -2.82 5.64 10.08
C VAL A 205 -2.77 4.77 8.82
N VAL A 206 -3.67 5.00 7.86
CA VAL A 206 -3.67 4.27 6.58
C VAL A 206 -2.39 4.55 5.79
N MET A 207 -2.00 5.82 5.63
CA MET A 207 -0.81 6.20 4.87
C MET A 207 0.46 5.53 5.40
N TYR A 208 0.71 5.62 6.71
CA TYR A 208 1.92 5.06 7.31
C TYR A 208 1.89 3.51 7.37
N ALA A 209 0.72 2.91 7.61
CA ALA A 209 0.57 1.45 7.55
C ALA A 209 0.89 0.93 6.13
N VAL A 210 0.40 1.63 5.10
CA VAL A 210 0.64 1.28 3.70
C VAL A 210 2.09 1.55 3.31
N ALA A 211 2.69 2.65 3.76
CA ALA A 211 4.12 2.95 3.55
C ALA A 211 5.02 1.82 4.07
N ILE A 212 4.72 1.27 5.24
CA ILE A 212 5.46 0.13 5.83
C ILE A 212 5.17 -1.16 5.05
N GLY A 213 3.89 -1.45 4.77
CA GLY A 213 3.47 -2.68 4.09
C GLY A 213 3.93 -2.78 2.64
N ALA A 214 4.02 -1.65 1.93
CA ALA A 214 4.43 -1.59 0.54
C ALA A 214 5.86 -2.11 0.30
N ALA A 215 6.72 -2.11 1.32
CA ALA A 215 8.04 -2.73 1.25
C ALA A 215 7.97 -4.23 0.93
N GLU A 216 6.97 -4.95 1.46
CA GLU A 216 6.73 -6.36 1.11
C GLU A 216 6.31 -6.53 -0.35
N PHE A 217 5.47 -5.62 -0.85
CA PHE A 217 5.03 -5.65 -2.24
C PHE A 217 6.19 -5.40 -3.19
N GLN A 218 7.13 -4.53 -2.83
CA GLN A 218 8.35 -4.29 -3.61
C GLN A 218 9.28 -5.50 -3.61
N LEU A 219 9.46 -6.16 -2.45
CA LEU A 219 10.21 -7.41 -2.39
C LEU A 219 9.53 -8.52 -3.19
N LEU A 220 8.20 -8.63 -3.13
CA LEU A 220 7.43 -9.58 -3.94
C LEU A 220 7.62 -9.32 -5.43
N ALA A 221 7.53 -8.06 -5.87
CA ALA A 221 7.77 -7.69 -7.26
C ALA A 221 9.17 -8.13 -7.67
N TYR A 222 10.21 -7.76 -6.91
CA TYR A 222 11.58 -8.19 -7.15
C TYR A 222 11.69 -9.71 -7.30
N CYS A 223 11.13 -10.47 -6.36
CA CYS A 223 11.20 -11.93 -6.36
C CYS A 223 10.50 -12.56 -7.57
N ARG A 224 9.32 -12.06 -7.97
CA ARG A 224 8.61 -12.59 -9.16
C ARG A 224 9.34 -12.31 -10.46
N PHE A 225 10.02 -11.17 -10.56
CA PHE A 225 10.81 -10.84 -11.73
C PHE A 225 12.10 -11.65 -11.81
N LYS A 226 12.78 -11.84 -10.66
CA LYS A 226 14.08 -12.52 -10.57
C LYS A 226 13.99 -14.05 -10.55
N PHE A 227 13.07 -14.62 -9.78
CA PHE A 227 13.03 -16.06 -9.49
C PHE A 227 11.78 -16.73 -10.05
N LYS A 228 11.96 -17.85 -10.77
CA LYS A 228 10.84 -18.58 -11.37
C LYS A 228 9.92 -19.21 -10.31
N SER A 229 10.43 -19.66 -9.16
CA SER A 229 9.61 -20.36 -8.15
C SER A 229 8.57 -19.49 -7.44
N PHE A 230 8.67 -18.16 -7.60
CA PHE A 230 7.66 -17.20 -7.13
C PHE A 230 6.48 -17.04 -8.09
N ASN A 231 6.56 -17.64 -9.28
CA ASN A 231 5.48 -17.67 -10.27
C ASN A 231 4.84 -19.07 -10.26
N MET A 232 3.53 -19.13 -10.47
CA MET A 232 2.77 -20.39 -10.42
C MET A 232 1.84 -20.50 -11.63
N SER A 233 1.72 -21.64 -12.29
CA SER A 233 0.74 -21.72 -13.41
C SER A 233 -0.70 -21.87 -12.90
N TRP A 234 -1.68 -21.48 -13.72
CA TRP A 234 -3.10 -21.70 -13.40
C TRP A 234 -3.40 -23.19 -13.15
N GLU A 235 -2.88 -24.06 -14.01
CA GLU A 235 -3.08 -25.50 -13.91
C GLU A 235 -2.44 -26.08 -12.65
N GLU A 236 -1.24 -25.64 -12.31
CA GLU A 236 -0.55 -26.06 -11.10
C GLU A 236 -1.36 -25.68 -9.86
N ASN A 237 -1.91 -24.46 -9.82
CA ASN A 237 -2.78 -24.04 -8.73
C ASN A 237 -4.08 -24.85 -8.66
N GLU A 238 -4.72 -25.12 -9.81
CA GLU A 238 -5.90 -25.99 -9.85
C GLU A 238 -5.60 -27.40 -9.31
N ARG A 239 -4.45 -27.98 -9.68
CA ARG A 239 -4.03 -29.30 -9.19
C ARG A 239 -3.84 -29.28 -7.67
N MET A 240 -3.19 -28.24 -7.13
CA MET A 240 -3.02 -28.08 -5.68
C MET A 240 -4.36 -27.91 -4.95
N ARG A 241 -5.28 -27.08 -5.47
CA ARG A 241 -6.64 -26.93 -4.91
C ARG A 241 -7.38 -28.27 -4.87
N LYS A 242 -7.40 -29.02 -5.98
CA LYS A 242 -8.07 -30.32 -6.08
C LYS A 242 -7.48 -31.33 -5.08
N ARG A 243 -6.16 -31.35 -4.90
CA ARG A 243 -5.48 -32.22 -3.92
C ARG A 243 -5.85 -31.87 -2.48
N ASN A 244 -5.89 -30.58 -2.14
CA ASN A 244 -6.24 -30.13 -0.80
C ASN A 244 -7.71 -30.42 -0.45
N THR A 245 -8.63 -30.28 -1.41
CA THR A 245 -10.04 -30.67 -1.20
C THR A 245 -10.18 -32.17 -1.00
N LYS A 246 -9.53 -33.00 -1.83
CA LYS A 246 -9.56 -34.48 -1.68
C LYS A 246 -8.97 -34.96 -0.36
N SER A 247 -7.91 -34.33 0.12
CA SER A 247 -7.30 -34.62 1.42
C SER A 247 -8.28 -34.34 2.57
N LYS A 248 -9.01 -33.21 2.53
CA LYS A 248 -10.02 -32.87 3.54
C LYS A 248 -11.23 -33.80 3.55
N THR A 249 -11.60 -34.37 2.40
CA THR A 249 -12.69 -35.36 2.32
C THR A 249 -12.28 -36.74 2.84
N LYS A 250 -10.97 -37.08 2.83
CA LYS A 250 -10.47 -38.36 3.36
C LYS A 250 -10.15 -38.34 4.86
N SER A 251 -10.06 -37.17 5.49
CA SER A 251 -9.84 -37.04 6.95
C SER A 251 -11.12 -36.71 7.72
N LYS A 252 -12.29 -36.84 7.07
CA LYS A 252 -13.62 -36.82 7.67
C LYS A 252 -14.22 -38.20 7.54
#